data_AF-A0A1L4BRD3-F1
#
_entry.id   AF-A0A1L4BRD3-F1
#
_cell.length_a   1.000
_cell.length_b   1.000
_cell.length_c   1.000
_cell.angle_alpha   90.00
_cell.angle_beta   90.00
_cell.angle_gamma   90.00
#
_symmetry.space_group_name_H-M   'P 1'
#
loop_
_entity.id
_entity.type
_entity.pdbx_description
1 polymer ?
#
loop_
_entity_poly.entity_id
_entity_poly.type
_entity_poly.pdbx_seq_one_letter_code
_entity_poly.pdbx_strand_id
1 'polypeptide(L)'
;MKKTKILSLIALAALGTSVSYAADNTKADAKDNLSPEGYWVQFDEDPDAGRGMPEGIIHTYFAKDSKYGKKGTLQMEIAVPLMTVANGKPSKPKATCNNCSNGSYNGFNYKGKNAPLEDFVFAGNMQEQKGTGKPPVKGPMYDNGGVINPNDGKVYAASAQIQDNGKTMYSKAAYIVWGKELGSKAAHWKRITKADYEKVKADCGVTASGQYTNKDKKVTSKCTNYPVAQFGVKSPV
;
A
#
# COMPACT_ATOMS: atom_id res chain seq x y z
N MET A 1 26.90 27.14 61.55
CA MET A 1 25.61 27.05 62.27
C MET A 1 24.52 27.74 61.47
N LYS A 2 23.31 27.17 61.54
CA LYS A 2 22.00 27.64 61.04
C LYS A 2 21.70 27.36 59.58
N LYS A 3 20.56 26.77 59.21
CA LYS A 3 19.45 26.14 59.93
C LYS A 3 18.68 25.34 58.87
N THR A 4 18.47 24.06 59.12
CA THR A 4 17.52 23.20 58.40
C THR A 4 16.09 23.63 58.72
N LYS A 5 15.17 23.57 57.74
CA LYS A 5 13.73 23.31 57.94
C LYS A 5 13.24 22.42 56.77
N ILE A 6 12.95 21.14 57.02
CA ILE A 6 11.60 20.54 57.23
C ILE A 6 10.83 20.58 55.90
N LEU A 7 10.72 19.53 55.07
CA LEU A 7 10.29 18.12 55.23
C LEU A 7 8.80 17.96 55.58
N SER A 8 8.15 17.10 54.77
CA SER A 8 6.79 16.52 54.92
C SER A 8 5.67 17.38 54.30
N LEU A 9 4.72 16.86 53.53
CA LEU A 9 4.02 15.56 53.52
C LEU A 9 3.63 15.19 52.07
N ILE A 10 3.85 13.95 51.60
CA ILE A 10 2.90 12.80 51.62
C ILE A 10 1.66 13.12 50.74
N ALA A 11 1.31 12.38 49.68
CA ALA A 11 1.04 10.94 49.70
C ALA A 11 0.86 10.30 48.31
N LEU A 12 1.20 9.02 48.27
CA LEU A 12 0.57 7.86 47.60
C LEU A 12 0.34 7.92 46.07
N ALA A 13 1.14 7.21 45.27
CA ALA A 13 1.11 5.76 45.04
C ALA A 13 0.01 5.33 44.05
N ALA A 14 0.44 4.85 42.87
CA ALA A 14 -0.08 3.62 42.27
C ALA A 14 0.80 3.23 41.06
N LEU A 15 1.35 2.00 41.13
CA LEU A 15 1.38 1.00 40.05
C LEU A 15 1.95 1.49 38.71
N GLY A 16 3.19 1.20 38.34
CA GLY A 16 3.58 -0.18 38.04
C GLY A 16 2.98 -0.64 36.70
N THR A 17 3.57 -0.21 35.59
CA THR A 17 3.77 -1.06 34.39
C THR A 17 5.00 -0.55 33.65
N SER A 18 6.06 -1.35 33.68
CA SER A 18 7.12 -1.31 32.68
C SER A 18 6.46 -1.52 31.31
N VAL A 19 6.49 -0.50 30.45
CA VAL A 19 6.21 -0.68 29.02
C VAL A 19 7.40 -1.42 28.42
N SER A 20 7.37 -2.74 28.54
CA SER A 20 8.16 -3.62 27.70
C SER A 20 7.59 -3.50 26.30
N TYR A 21 8.27 -2.74 25.43
CA TYR A 21 8.15 -2.97 23.98
C TYR A 21 8.67 -4.37 23.72
N ALA A 22 7.76 -5.35 23.75
CA ALA A 22 8.01 -6.65 23.19
C ALA A 22 8.20 -6.44 21.68
N ALA A 23 9.44 -6.34 21.26
CA ALA A 23 9.81 -6.61 19.89
C ALA A 23 9.53 -8.10 19.66
N ASP A 24 8.37 -8.41 19.10
CA ASP A 24 8.11 -9.70 18.45
C ASP A 24 9.01 -9.81 17.22
N ASN A 25 10.30 -10.03 17.47
CA ASN A 25 11.23 -10.60 16.51
C ASN A 25 11.26 -12.11 16.75
N THR A 26 10.09 -12.76 16.67
CA THR A 26 10.05 -14.19 16.39
C THR A 26 10.66 -14.38 15.01
N LYS A 27 11.71 -15.22 14.95
CA LYS A 27 12.40 -15.62 13.71
C LYS A 27 11.35 -15.87 12.63
N ALA A 28 11.18 -14.90 11.73
CA ALA A 28 10.29 -15.05 10.59
C ALA A 28 10.80 -16.24 9.79
N ASP A 29 10.00 -17.29 9.68
CA ASP A 29 10.27 -18.34 8.71
C ASP A 29 10.49 -17.65 7.36
N ALA A 30 11.54 -18.03 6.63
CA ALA A 30 11.87 -17.37 5.38
C ALA A 30 10.71 -17.36 4.35
N LYS A 31 9.71 -18.23 4.54
CA LYS A 31 8.43 -18.23 3.80
C LYS A 31 7.48 -17.10 4.19
N ASP A 32 7.40 -16.73 5.46
CA ASP A 32 6.49 -15.67 5.93
C ASP A 32 6.88 -14.31 5.35
N ASN A 33 8.19 -14.04 5.24
CA ASN A 33 8.68 -12.80 4.61
C ASN A 33 8.33 -12.70 3.11
N LEU A 34 8.15 -13.84 2.44
CA LEU A 34 7.84 -13.91 1.02
C LEU A 34 6.33 -13.95 0.72
N SER A 35 5.46 -13.91 1.74
CA SER A 35 4.02 -13.78 1.54
C SER A 35 3.70 -12.47 0.81
N PRO A 36 2.86 -12.48 -0.24
CA PRO A 36 2.45 -11.24 -0.89
C PRO A 36 1.51 -10.41 -0.04
N GLU A 37 0.91 -10.95 1.02
CA GLU A 37 -0.04 -10.23 1.85
C GLU A 37 0.64 -9.16 2.72
N GLY A 38 -0.03 -8.02 2.91
CA GLY A 38 0.43 -6.92 3.76
C GLY A 38 0.28 -5.56 3.11
N TYR A 39 1.01 -4.58 3.66
CA TYR A 39 0.95 -3.19 3.22
C TYR A 39 2.23 -2.80 2.48
N TRP A 40 2.07 -2.04 1.40
CA TRP A 40 3.13 -1.65 0.49
C TRP A 40 3.00 -0.18 0.14
N VAL A 41 4.08 0.58 0.24
CA VAL A 41 4.11 1.93 -0.30
C VAL A 41 4.50 1.87 -1.78
N GLN A 42 3.63 2.41 -2.62
CA GLN A 42 3.86 2.63 -4.04
C GLN A 42 4.61 3.94 -4.21
N PHE A 43 5.66 3.93 -5.02
CA PHE A 43 6.40 5.12 -5.43
C PHE A 43 6.16 5.42 -6.90
N ASP A 44 6.20 6.69 -7.25
CA ASP A 44 6.32 7.09 -8.65
C ASP A 44 7.75 6.84 -9.11
N GLU A 45 7.89 6.11 -10.22
CA GLU A 45 9.17 5.76 -10.84
C GLU A 45 9.35 6.41 -12.21
N ASP A 46 8.35 7.18 -12.68
CA ASP A 46 8.46 7.89 -13.94
C ASP A 46 9.52 9.01 -13.85
N PRO A 47 10.20 9.35 -14.96
CA PRO A 47 11.18 10.44 -14.99
C PRO A 47 10.48 11.82 -15.04
N ASP A 48 9.66 12.12 -14.04
CA ASP A 48 8.99 13.41 -13.87
C ASP A 48 9.14 13.97 -12.44
N ALA A 49 8.45 15.06 -12.10
CA ALA A 49 8.62 15.72 -10.81
C ALA A 49 8.05 14.93 -9.61
N GLY A 50 7.31 13.85 -9.85
CA GLY A 50 6.85 12.91 -8.85
C GLY A 50 7.86 11.81 -8.52
N ARG A 51 8.92 11.63 -9.32
CA ARG A 51 9.90 10.55 -9.14
C ARG A 51 10.38 10.40 -7.69
N GLY A 52 10.21 9.20 -7.14
CA GLY A 52 10.59 8.83 -5.77
C GLY A 52 9.62 9.30 -4.69
N MET A 53 8.53 9.96 -5.06
CA MET A 53 7.46 10.33 -4.12
C MET A 53 6.47 9.18 -3.92
N PRO A 54 5.92 9.01 -2.71
CA PRO A 54 4.91 8.00 -2.42
C PRO A 54 3.55 8.35 -3.07
N GLU A 55 3.04 7.51 -3.97
CA GLU A 55 1.72 7.69 -4.61
C GLU A 55 0.57 7.21 -3.73
N GLY A 56 0.80 6.15 -2.96
CA GLY A 56 -0.20 5.56 -2.08
C GLY A 56 0.31 4.37 -1.29
N ILE A 57 -0.51 3.91 -0.35
CA ILE A 57 -0.36 2.63 0.33
C ILE A 57 -1.32 1.64 -0.31
N ILE A 58 -0.78 0.51 -0.74
CA ILE A 58 -1.52 -0.61 -1.29
C ILE A 58 -1.60 -1.71 -0.23
N HIS A 59 -2.79 -2.23 0.01
CA HIS A 59 -3.00 -3.43 0.81
C HIS A 59 -3.25 -4.61 -0.13
N THR A 60 -2.50 -5.68 0.09
CA THR A 60 -2.58 -6.91 -0.69
C THR A 60 -3.04 -8.06 0.19
N TYR A 61 -3.96 -8.88 -0.32
CA TYR A 61 -4.57 -9.97 0.44
C TYR A 61 -5.09 -11.05 -0.50
N PHE A 62 -5.24 -12.28 0.01
CA PHE A 62 -5.93 -13.34 -0.72
C PHE A 62 -7.45 -13.21 -0.62
N ALA A 63 -8.11 -13.30 -1.78
CA ALA A 63 -9.55 -13.24 -1.90
C ALA A 63 -10.24 -14.27 -0.99
N LYS A 64 -11.11 -13.81 -0.08
CA LYS A 64 -11.88 -14.70 0.82
C LYS A 64 -13.13 -15.28 0.16
N ASP A 65 -13.63 -14.58 -0.86
CA ASP A 65 -14.79 -14.93 -1.67
C ASP A 65 -14.51 -14.66 -3.16
N SER A 66 -15.54 -14.78 -3.99
CA SER A 66 -15.44 -14.55 -5.44
C SER A 66 -15.95 -13.18 -5.90
N LYS A 67 -15.97 -12.17 -5.02
CA LYS A 67 -16.57 -10.84 -5.31
C LYS A 67 -15.89 -10.11 -6.45
N TYR A 68 -14.55 -10.11 -6.47
CA TYR A 68 -13.73 -9.42 -7.47
C TYR A 68 -12.95 -10.36 -8.38
N GLY A 69 -12.94 -11.67 -8.11
CA GLY A 69 -12.14 -12.66 -8.83
C GLY A 69 -12.38 -14.06 -8.26
N LYS A 70 -11.50 -15.03 -8.49
CA LYS A 70 -11.63 -16.34 -7.84
C LYS A 70 -11.18 -16.27 -6.38
N LYS A 71 -11.86 -16.98 -5.46
CA LYS A 71 -11.39 -17.18 -4.08
C LYS A 71 -9.94 -17.72 -4.07
N GLY A 72 -9.12 -17.24 -3.14
CA GLY A 72 -7.72 -17.64 -2.98
C GLY A 72 -6.74 -16.98 -3.96
N THR A 73 -7.21 -16.10 -4.84
CA THR A 73 -6.33 -15.31 -5.72
C THR A 73 -5.91 -14.01 -5.05
N LEU A 74 -4.75 -13.47 -5.45
CA LEU A 74 -4.23 -12.23 -4.89
C LEU A 74 -5.06 -11.03 -5.40
N GLN A 75 -5.44 -10.16 -4.48
CA GLN A 75 -6.12 -8.88 -4.70
C GLN A 75 -5.29 -7.73 -4.13
N MET A 76 -5.52 -6.54 -4.66
CA MET A 76 -4.87 -5.30 -4.22
C MET A 76 -5.91 -4.18 -4.14
N GLU A 77 -5.90 -3.48 -3.01
CA GLU A 77 -6.72 -2.29 -2.78
C GLU A 77 -5.86 -1.09 -2.41
N ILE A 78 -6.32 0.10 -2.77
CA ILE A 78 -5.67 1.36 -2.37
C ILE A 78 -6.13 1.65 -0.94
N ALA A 79 -5.27 1.34 0.04
CA ALA A 79 -5.56 1.55 1.45
C ALA A 79 -5.46 3.03 1.85
N VAL A 80 -4.51 3.78 1.27
CA VAL A 80 -4.38 5.23 1.46
C VAL A 80 -3.88 5.88 0.18
N PRO A 81 -4.67 6.70 -0.53
CA PRO A 81 -4.15 7.50 -1.63
C PRO A 81 -3.37 8.71 -1.07
N LEU A 82 -2.16 8.96 -1.57
CA LEU A 82 -1.29 10.03 -1.03
C LEU A 82 -1.09 11.17 -2.02
N MET A 83 -0.82 10.86 -3.29
CA MET A 83 -0.70 11.86 -4.34
C MET A 83 -1.08 11.30 -5.70
N THR A 84 -1.17 12.20 -6.68
CA THR A 84 -1.17 11.84 -8.10
C THR A 84 -0.16 12.72 -8.82
N VAL A 85 0.29 12.30 -9.99
CA VAL A 85 1.00 13.18 -10.91
C VAL A 85 0.02 13.70 -11.96
N ALA A 86 -0.11 15.01 -12.05
CA ALA A 86 -0.92 15.68 -13.06
C ALA A 86 -0.07 16.74 -13.78
N ASN A 87 -0.03 16.69 -15.11
CA ASN A 87 0.82 17.57 -15.94
C ASN A 87 2.29 17.55 -15.50
N GLY A 88 2.82 16.37 -15.15
CA GLY A 88 4.20 16.18 -14.71
C GLY A 88 4.53 16.80 -13.35
N LYS A 89 3.52 17.11 -12.53
CA LYS A 89 3.71 17.69 -11.19
C LYS A 89 2.94 16.91 -10.11
N PRO A 90 3.53 16.74 -8.91
CA PRO A 90 2.82 16.24 -7.75
C PRO A 90 1.56 17.05 -7.48
N SER A 91 0.46 16.36 -7.28
CA SER A 91 -0.86 16.93 -7.09
C SER A 91 -1.60 16.14 -6.01
N LYS A 92 -2.62 16.78 -5.42
CA LYS A 92 -3.45 16.15 -4.40
C LYS A 92 -4.00 14.80 -4.87
N PRO A 93 -4.19 13.84 -3.96
CA PRO A 93 -4.76 12.55 -4.31
C PRO A 93 -6.18 12.73 -4.85
N LYS A 94 -6.54 11.91 -5.85
CA LYS A 94 -7.91 11.83 -6.35
C LYS A 94 -8.79 11.17 -5.27
N ALA A 95 -9.96 11.74 -5.03
CA ALA A 95 -10.92 11.14 -4.10
C ALA A 95 -11.69 9.98 -4.75
N THR A 96 -11.96 10.07 -6.05
CA THR A 96 -12.80 9.15 -6.80
C THR A 96 -12.19 8.82 -8.16
N CYS A 97 -12.47 7.63 -8.68
CA CYS A 97 -12.16 7.31 -10.07
C CYS A 97 -13.28 7.79 -11.01
N ASN A 98 -13.21 9.05 -11.43
CA ASN A 98 -14.22 9.64 -12.32
C ASN A 98 -14.17 9.10 -13.76
N ASN A 99 -13.00 8.58 -14.18
CA ASN A 99 -12.78 8.06 -15.53
C ASN A 99 -12.94 6.53 -15.61
N CYS A 100 -13.16 5.86 -14.48
CA CYS A 100 -13.33 4.41 -14.47
C CYS A 100 -14.75 4.01 -14.85
N SER A 101 -14.87 2.81 -15.42
CA SER A 101 -16.13 2.12 -15.64
C SER A 101 -16.25 0.91 -14.70
N ASN A 102 -17.39 0.22 -14.77
CA ASN A 102 -17.51 -1.14 -14.25
C ASN A 102 -17.17 -2.11 -15.37
N GLY A 103 -16.53 -3.22 -15.06
CA GLY A 103 -16.16 -4.19 -16.09
C GLY A 103 -15.47 -5.41 -15.55
N SER A 104 -14.89 -6.19 -16.47
CA SER A 104 -14.11 -7.37 -16.17
C SER A 104 -12.91 -7.46 -17.10
N TYR A 105 -11.77 -7.87 -16.57
CA TYR A 105 -10.57 -8.16 -17.35
C TYR A 105 -9.78 -9.28 -16.69
N ASN A 106 -9.39 -10.32 -17.44
CA ASN A 106 -8.68 -11.49 -16.91
C ASN A 106 -9.35 -12.10 -15.65
N GLY A 107 -10.68 -12.15 -15.63
CA GLY A 107 -11.47 -12.66 -14.49
C GLY A 107 -11.48 -11.77 -13.25
N PHE A 108 -10.83 -10.59 -13.29
CA PHE A 108 -10.99 -9.54 -12.29
C PHE A 108 -12.22 -8.69 -12.62
N ASN A 109 -13.24 -8.74 -11.77
CA ASN A 109 -14.46 -7.95 -11.89
C ASN A 109 -14.35 -6.69 -11.04
N TYR A 110 -14.33 -5.50 -11.65
CA TYR A 110 -14.16 -4.23 -10.94
C TYR A 110 -15.40 -3.35 -11.03
N LYS A 111 -15.62 -2.58 -9.96
CA LYS A 111 -16.70 -1.59 -9.84
C LYS A 111 -16.10 -0.19 -9.75
N GLY A 112 -15.54 0.31 -10.85
CA GLY A 112 -14.77 1.54 -10.85
C GLY A 112 -15.59 2.82 -11.01
N LYS A 113 -16.83 2.76 -11.52
CA LYS A 113 -17.61 3.96 -11.86
C LYS A 113 -17.84 4.86 -10.63
N ASN A 114 -17.18 6.00 -10.60
CA ASN A 114 -17.21 6.97 -9.49
C ASN A 114 -16.88 6.34 -8.12
N ALA A 115 -16.12 5.24 -8.12
CA ALA A 115 -15.72 4.59 -6.88
C ALA A 115 -14.83 5.53 -6.07
N PRO A 116 -14.98 5.59 -4.73
CA PRO A 116 -13.94 6.18 -3.88
C PRO A 116 -12.63 5.44 -4.14
N LEU A 117 -11.50 6.15 -4.19
CA LEU A 117 -10.20 5.50 -4.38
C LEU A 117 -9.72 4.81 -3.12
N GLU A 118 -10.07 5.31 -1.95
CA GLU A 118 -9.83 4.60 -0.70
C GLU A 118 -10.66 3.30 -0.67
N ASP A 119 -10.04 2.21 -0.22
CA ASP A 119 -10.59 0.85 -0.22
C ASP A 119 -11.01 0.35 -1.61
N PHE A 120 -10.52 1.01 -2.68
CA PHE A 120 -10.79 0.58 -4.04
C PHE A 120 -9.91 -0.60 -4.40
N VAL A 121 -10.54 -1.77 -4.58
CA VAL A 121 -9.90 -2.93 -5.20
C VAL A 121 -9.66 -2.63 -6.67
N PHE A 122 -8.41 -2.30 -7.03
CA PHE A 122 -8.02 -1.86 -8.37
C PHE A 122 -7.29 -2.96 -9.16
N ALA A 123 -6.77 -3.99 -8.49
CA ALA A 123 -6.20 -5.16 -9.14
C ALA A 123 -6.66 -6.44 -8.43
N GLY A 124 -6.82 -7.51 -9.20
CA GLY A 124 -7.27 -8.76 -8.62
C GLY A 124 -7.22 -9.95 -9.57
N ASN A 125 -7.69 -11.07 -9.05
CA ASN A 125 -7.66 -12.36 -9.73
C ASN A 125 -6.25 -12.76 -10.19
N MET A 126 -5.18 -12.40 -9.46
CA MET A 126 -3.84 -12.87 -9.80
C MET A 126 -3.60 -14.27 -9.19
N GLN A 127 -3.19 -15.23 -10.01
CA GLN A 127 -2.97 -16.63 -9.61
C GLN A 127 -1.48 -16.93 -9.42
N GLU A 128 -1.18 -17.73 -8.38
CA GLU A 128 0.17 -18.20 -8.11
C GLU A 128 0.70 -19.10 -9.24
N GLN A 129 1.88 -18.77 -9.75
CA GLN A 129 2.63 -19.57 -10.71
C GLN A 129 3.66 -20.42 -9.98
N LYS A 130 3.35 -21.71 -9.82
CA LYS A 130 4.22 -22.67 -9.14
C LYS A 130 5.58 -22.76 -9.83
N GLY A 131 6.64 -22.89 -9.02
CA GLY A 131 8.03 -23.06 -9.51
C GLY A 131 8.73 -21.77 -9.94
N THR A 132 8.07 -20.60 -9.88
CA THR A 132 8.68 -19.31 -10.25
C THR A 132 9.45 -18.63 -9.11
N GLY A 133 9.21 -19.06 -7.87
CA GLY A 133 9.89 -18.57 -6.67
C GLY A 133 11.30 -19.13 -6.48
N LYS A 134 12.11 -18.42 -5.71
CA LYS A 134 13.44 -18.85 -5.25
C LYS A 134 13.65 -18.37 -3.81
N PRO A 135 13.08 -19.05 -2.81
CA PRO A 135 13.30 -18.71 -1.41
C PRO A 135 14.78 -18.80 -1.01
N PRO A 136 15.26 -17.96 -0.07
CA PRO A 136 14.53 -16.90 0.63
C PRO A 136 14.41 -15.59 -0.17
N VAL A 137 14.94 -15.53 -1.40
CA VAL A 137 15.17 -14.29 -2.14
C VAL A 137 13.90 -13.73 -2.78
N LYS A 138 13.12 -14.58 -3.44
CA LYS A 138 11.88 -14.19 -4.13
C LYS A 138 10.77 -15.22 -3.94
N GLY A 139 9.55 -14.73 -3.75
CA GLY A 139 8.32 -15.52 -3.71
C GLY A 139 7.89 -15.99 -5.11
N PRO A 140 6.83 -16.81 -5.19
CA PRO A 140 6.22 -17.12 -6.48
C PRO A 140 5.68 -15.84 -7.15
N MET A 141 5.63 -15.87 -8.47
CA MET A 141 4.92 -14.88 -9.29
C MET A 141 3.42 -15.12 -9.16
N TYR A 142 2.66 -14.04 -9.04
CA TYR A 142 1.21 -14.03 -9.17
C TYR A 142 0.87 -13.28 -10.45
N ASP A 143 0.18 -13.91 -11.41
CA ASP A 143 -0.09 -13.32 -12.72
C ASP A 143 -1.51 -13.65 -13.20
N ASN A 144 -1.80 -13.47 -14.49
CA ASN A 144 -3.12 -13.77 -15.08
C ASN A 144 -4.29 -13.01 -14.44
N GLY A 145 -4.00 -11.93 -13.72
CA GLY A 145 -4.98 -11.01 -13.16
C GLY A 145 -5.23 -9.81 -14.06
N GLY A 146 -6.11 -8.94 -13.59
CA GLY A 146 -6.41 -7.65 -14.19
C GLY A 146 -6.12 -6.50 -13.23
N VAL A 147 -5.79 -5.34 -13.78
CA VAL A 147 -5.68 -4.08 -13.05
C VAL A 147 -6.39 -2.98 -13.84
N ILE A 148 -7.14 -2.13 -13.13
CA ILE A 148 -7.66 -0.87 -13.66
C ILE A 148 -6.80 0.27 -13.13
N ASN A 149 -6.31 1.12 -14.03
CA ASN A 149 -5.58 2.33 -13.66
C ASN A 149 -6.58 3.43 -13.28
N PRO A 150 -6.64 3.87 -12.01
CA PRO A 150 -7.60 4.89 -11.61
C PRO A 150 -7.32 6.27 -12.20
N ASN A 151 -6.16 6.48 -12.82
CA ASN A 151 -5.81 7.75 -13.43
C ASN A 151 -6.54 8.01 -14.75
N ASP A 152 -6.68 6.98 -15.59
CA ASP A 152 -7.26 7.07 -16.93
C ASP A 152 -8.41 6.09 -17.18
N GLY A 153 -8.71 5.19 -16.24
CA GLY A 153 -9.76 4.19 -16.32
C GLY A 153 -9.44 3.00 -17.22
N LYS A 154 -8.23 2.91 -17.77
CA LYS A 154 -7.82 1.81 -18.66
C LYS A 154 -7.50 0.56 -17.86
N VAL A 155 -7.63 -0.60 -18.52
CA VAL A 155 -7.36 -1.91 -17.93
C VAL A 155 -6.19 -2.60 -18.60
N TYR A 156 -5.46 -3.38 -17.79
CA TYR A 156 -4.24 -4.07 -18.19
C TYR A 156 -4.17 -5.45 -17.55
N ALA A 157 -3.34 -6.32 -18.10
CA ALA A 157 -2.94 -7.55 -17.43
C ALA A 157 -2.05 -7.20 -16.24
N ALA A 158 -2.29 -7.85 -15.10
CA ALA A 158 -1.58 -7.58 -13.87
C ALA A 158 -0.73 -8.78 -13.45
N SER A 159 0.45 -8.49 -12.89
CA SER A 159 1.25 -9.48 -12.18
C SER A 159 2.05 -8.85 -11.05
N ALA A 160 2.40 -9.66 -10.06
CA ALA A 160 3.17 -9.24 -8.90
C ALA A 160 4.07 -10.36 -8.38
N GLN A 161 5.25 -10.00 -7.85
CA GLN A 161 6.17 -10.93 -7.22
C GLN A 161 6.88 -10.26 -6.05
N ILE A 162 6.95 -10.98 -4.93
CA ILE A 162 7.76 -10.56 -3.80
C ILE A 162 9.23 -10.87 -4.06
N GLN A 163 10.09 -9.88 -3.84
CA GLN A 163 11.53 -9.90 -4.10
C GLN A 163 12.29 -9.36 -2.88
N ASP A 164 13.62 -9.37 -2.97
CA ASP A 164 14.53 -8.80 -1.96
C ASP A 164 14.29 -9.32 -0.53
N ASN A 165 14.06 -10.63 -0.40
CA ASN A 165 13.74 -11.29 0.87
C ASN A 165 12.50 -10.67 1.56
N GLY A 166 11.50 -10.27 0.79
CA GLY A 166 10.24 -9.75 1.32
C GLY A 166 10.13 -8.24 1.36
N LYS A 167 11.20 -7.51 1.02
CA LYS A 167 11.24 -6.04 1.17
C LYS A 167 10.60 -5.29 0.01
N THR A 168 10.57 -5.91 -1.17
CA THR A 168 10.07 -5.27 -2.40
C THR A 168 8.97 -6.13 -3.02
N MET A 169 7.88 -5.50 -3.42
CA MET A 169 6.92 -6.09 -4.36
C MET A 169 7.21 -5.51 -5.74
N TYR A 170 7.64 -6.36 -6.66
CA TYR A 170 7.60 -6.07 -8.08
C TYR A 170 6.14 -6.18 -8.53
N SER A 171 5.60 -5.13 -9.13
CA SER A 171 4.25 -5.08 -9.70
C SER A 171 4.36 -4.66 -11.16
N LYS A 172 3.58 -5.29 -12.05
CA LYS A 172 3.62 -5.03 -13.49
C LYS A 172 2.20 -4.94 -14.05
N ALA A 173 1.95 -3.88 -14.81
CA ALA A 173 0.79 -3.73 -15.67
C ALA A 173 1.23 -3.85 -17.14
N ALA A 174 0.59 -4.72 -17.91
CA ALA A 174 0.95 -5.00 -19.30
C ALA A 174 -0.26 -4.88 -20.24
N TYR A 175 -0.05 -4.24 -21.39
CA TYR A 175 -1.01 -4.22 -22.48
C TYR A 175 -0.77 -5.44 -23.39
N ILE A 176 -1.72 -6.38 -23.35
CA ILE A 176 -1.63 -7.64 -24.09
C ILE A 176 -2.70 -7.69 -25.18
N VAL A 177 -2.28 -7.99 -26.41
CA VAL A 177 -3.12 -8.07 -27.59
C VAL A 177 -2.76 -9.35 -28.35
N TRP A 178 -3.74 -10.25 -28.54
CA TRP A 178 -3.55 -11.58 -29.13
C TRP A 178 -2.42 -12.40 -28.47
N GLY A 179 -2.30 -12.32 -27.14
CA GLY A 179 -1.26 -13.04 -26.38
C GLY A 179 0.14 -12.43 -26.48
N LYS A 180 0.33 -11.31 -27.19
CA LYS A 180 1.60 -10.59 -27.26
C LYS A 180 1.55 -9.35 -26.38
N GLU A 181 2.60 -9.16 -25.58
CA GLU A 181 2.82 -7.92 -24.83
C GLU A 181 3.28 -6.83 -25.79
N LEU A 182 2.50 -5.76 -25.91
CA LEU A 182 2.82 -4.59 -26.76
C LEU A 182 3.46 -3.45 -25.98
N GLY A 183 3.36 -3.49 -24.65
CA GLY A 183 3.96 -2.52 -23.75
C GLY A 183 3.61 -2.83 -22.30
N SER A 184 4.46 -2.40 -21.38
CA SER A 184 4.25 -2.58 -19.95
C SER A 184 4.91 -1.50 -19.13
N LYS A 185 4.43 -1.36 -17.89
CA LYS A 185 5.06 -0.57 -16.84
C LYS A 185 5.23 -1.45 -15.62
N ALA A 186 6.41 -1.36 -14.99
CA ALA A 186 6.70 -2.01 -13.74
C ALA A 186 6.85 -0.97 -12.62
N ALA A 187 6.62 -1.39 -11.39
CA ALA A 187 6.83 -0.61 -10.18
C ALA A 187 7.36 -1.50 -9.06
N HIS A 188 8.10 -0.91 -8.14
CA HIS A 188 8.81 -1.57 -7.04
C HIS A 188 8.35 -0.99 -5.71
N TRP A 189 7.28 -1.58 -5.17
CA TRP A 189 6.69 -1.11 -3.92
C TRP A 189 7.46 -1.64 -2.72
N LYS A 190 7.54 -0.86 -1.66
CA LYS A 190 8.28 -1.25 -0.46
C LYS A 190 7.34 -1.70 0.64
N ARG A 191 7.67 -2.82 1.29
CA ARG A 191 6.88 -3.33 2.40
C ARG A 191 6.94 -2.35 3.57
N ILE A 192 5.80 -2.09 4.18
CA ILE A 192 5.68 -1.31 5.43
C ILE A 192 4.96 -2.14 6.49
N THR A 193 5.10 -1.75 7.75
CA THR A 193 4.36 -2.42 8.83
C THR A 193 2.92 -1.93 8.88
N LYS A 194 2.05 -2.70 9.53
CA LYS A 194 0.68 -2.24 9.83
C LYS A 194 0.70 -0.95 10.66
N ALA A 195 1.64 -0.80 11.59
CA ALA A 195 1.76 0.42 12.41
C ALA A 195 2.10 1.66 11.56
N ASP A 196 2.99 1.53 10.56
CA ASP A 196 3.29 2.61 9.63
C ASP A 196 2.05 2.99 8.80
N TYR A 197 1.32 1.99 8.31
CA TYR A 197 0.04 2.19 7.62
C TYR A 197 -0.98 2.95 8.48
N GLU A 198 -1.24 2.50 9.72
CA GLU A 198 -2.23 3.13 10.61
C GLU A 198 -1.82 4.57 10.96
N LYS A 199 -0.52 4.82 11.13
CA LYS A 199 0.02 6.17 11.34
C LYS A 199 -0.26 7.07 10.13
N VAL A 200 0.04 6.61 8.92
CA VAL A 200 -0.19 7.38 7.68
C VAL A 200 -1.68 7.63 7.49
N LYS A 201 -2.52 6.61 7.70
CA LYS A 201 -3.98 6.71 7.64
C LYS A 201 -4.52 7.80 8.57
N ALA A 202 -4.06 7.82 9.82
CA ALA A 202 -4.42 8.83 10.81
C ALA A 202 -3.91 10.23 10.42
N ASP A 203 -2.64 10.33 9.99
CA ASP A 203 -2.04 11.58 9.53
C ASP A 203 -2.76 12.17 8.32
N CYS A 204 -3.31 11.32 7.47
CA CYS A 204 -3.97 11.69 6.22
C CYS A 204 -5.49 11.84 6.29
N GLY A 205 -6.06 11.84 7.49
CA GLY A 205 -7.46 12.20 7.70
C GLY A 205 -8.44 11.26 7.01
N VAL A 206 -8.07 9.99 6.88
CA VAL A 206 -9.02 8.92 6.64
C VAL A 206 -9.91 8.84 7.87
N THR A 207 -11.18 9.21 7.73
CA THR A 207 -12.11 9.19 8.86
C THR A 207 -12.40 7.74 9.29
N ALA A 208 -12.98 7.57 10.49
CA ALA A 208 -13.49 6.26 10.94
C ALA A 208 -14.55 5.65 10.00
N SER A 209 -15.10 6.44 9.07
CA SER A 209 -16.03 6.00 8.02
C SER A 209 -15.34 5.71 6.67
N GLY A 210 -14.01 5.62 6.62
CA GLY A 210 -13.24 5.28 5.41
C GLY A 210 -13.37 6.31 4.29
N GLN A 211 -13.53 7.59 4.65
CA GLN A 211 -13.57 8.67 3.67
C GLN A 211 -12.36 9.57 3.85
N TYR A 212 -11.58 9.68 2.78
CA TYR A 212 -10.61 10.74 2.60
C TYR A 212 -11.31 12.09 2.69
N THR A 213 -11.23 12.74 3.85
CA THR A 213 -11.78 14.08 4.04
C THR A 213 -10.83 15.11 3.44
N ASN A 214 -10.78 15.15 2.11
CA ASN A 214 -10.05 16.14 1.29
C ASN A 214 -10.63 17.58 1.41
N LYS A 215 -11.32 17.88 2.52
CA LYS A 215 -11.87 19.20 2.83
C LYS A 215 -10.92 20.04 3.67
N ASP A 216 -10.02 19.41 4.46
CA ASP A 216 -8.98 20.13 5.18
C ASP A 216 -7.71 20.28 4.31
N LYS A 217 -7.45 21.51 3.86
CA LYS A 217 -6.29 21.87 3.05
C LYS A 217 -4.95 21.48 3.69
N LYS A 218 -4.85 21.51 5.03
CA LYS A 218 -3.61 21.17 5.75
C LYS A 218 -3.34 19.66 5.67
N VAL A 219 -4.39 18.85 5.87
CA VAL A 219 -4.31 17.39 5.75
C VAL A 219 -3.93 17.01 4.32
N THR A 220 -4.62 17.57 3.32
CA THR A 220 -4.30 17.31 1.90
C THR A 220 -2.86 17.69 1.54
N SER A 221 -2.36 18.82 2.03
CA SER A 221 -0.98 19.27 1.78
C SER A 221 0.05 18.36 2.43
N LYS A 222 -0.20 17.89 3.66
CA LYS A 222 0.65 16.92 4.36
C LYS A 222 0.73 15.59 3.63
N CYS A 223 -0.39 15.09 3.10
CA CYS A 223 -0.43 13.81 2.39
C CYS A 223 0.21 13.84 1.01
N THR A 224 -0.01 14.93 0.27
CA THR A 224 0.60 15.10 -1.06
C THR A 224 2.13 15.11 -0.97
N ASN A 225 2.69 15.51 0.17
CA ASN A 225 4.13 15.58 0.42
C ASN A 225 4.54 14.67 1.59
N TYR A 226 3.87 13.53 1.76
CA TYR A 226 4.14 12.66 2.91
C TYR A 226 5.61 12.19 2.88
N PRO A 227 6.42 12.47 3.92
CA PRO A 227 7.86 12.24 3.82
C PRO A 227 8.20 10.76 3.72
N VAL A 228 9.04 10.36 2.75
CA VAL A 228 9.49 8.98 2.55
C VAL A 228 10.07 8.38 3.84
N ALA A 229 10.80 9.18 4.61
CA ALA A 229 11.42 8.76 5.88
C ALA A 229 10.41 8.26 6.93
N GLN A 230 9.14 8.67 6.85
CA GLN A 230 8.10 8.22 7.78
C GLN A 230 7.65 6.78 7.53
N PHE A 231 7.96 6.20 6.36
CA PHE A 231 7.67 4.79 6.06
C PHE A 231 8.76 3.83 6.51
N GLY A 232 9.90 4.32 7.01
CA GLY A 232 11.04 3.47 7.40
C GLY A 232 11.71 2.74 6.23
N VAL A 233 11.44 3.16 4.99
CA VAL A 233 11.97 2.56 3.75
C VAL A 233 12.66 3.60 2.87
N LYS A 234 13.40 3.14 1.86
CA LYS A 234 14.03 4.00 0.84
C LYS A 234 13.23 3.94 -0.47
N SER A 235 13.12 5.08 -1.16
CA SER A 235 12.66 5.14 -2.55
C SER A 235 13.47 4.17 -3.42
N PRO A 236 12.84 3.47 -4.37
CA PRO A 236 13.54 2.59 -5.32
C PRO A 236 14.31 3.35 -6.42
N VAL A 237 14.10 4.67 -6.57
CA VAL A 237 14.55 5.49 -7.70
C VAL A 237 15.25 6.77 -7.31
#